data_AF-A0A940IDD5-F1
#
_entry.id   AF-A0A940IDD5-F1
#
_cell.length_a   1.000
_cell.length_b   1.000
_cell.length_c   1.000
_cell.angle_alpha   90.00
_cell.angle_beta   90.00
_cell.angle_gamma   90.00
#
_symmetry.space_group_name_H-M   'P 1'
#
loop_
_entity.id
_entity.type
_entity.pdbx_description
1 polymer ?
#
loop_
_entity_poly.entity_id
_entity_poly.type
_entity_poly.pdbx_seq_one_letter_code
_entity_poly.pdbx_strand_id
1 'polypeptide(L)'
;MGGGYPYSAAEGILAEYQAGEMMREKGYTVIARNVNYPGVGELDLVCLKDGLLVIVEVKYRSGDVAGDPIEAVTPSKIKKLCRAAEKFIEENSFYDYDVRFDVVSFKDGVPEHIEDAFYGVWGV
;
A
#
# COMPACT_ATOMS: atom_id res chain seq x y z
N MET A 1 -22.01 8.21 16.62
CA MET A 1 -20.90 9.15 16.86
C MET A 1 -19.67 8.58 16.16
N GLY A 2 -19.52 8.87 14.86
CA GLY A 2 -18.38 8.42 14.05
C GLY A 2 -17.38 9.56 13.94
N GLY A 3 -16.39 9.56 14.82
CA GLY A 3 -15.31 10.54 14.83
C GLY A 3 -14.00 9.79 14.82
N GLY A 4 -13.58 9.33 13.64
CA GLY A 4 -12.24 8.82 13.41
C GLY A 4 -11.25 9.95 13.65
N TYR A 5 -10.62 9.96 14.82
CA TYR A 5 -9.47 10.83 15.05
C TYR A 5 -8.39 10.48 14.02
N PRO A 6 -7.75 11.46 13.35
CA PRO A 6 -6.57 11.18 12.57
C PRO A 6 -5.50 10.66 13.53
N TYR A 7 -5.04 9.43 13.28
CA TYR A 7 -3.84 8.89 13.91
C TYR A 7 -2.67 9.87 13.70
N SER A 8 -1.81 9.98 14.69
CA SER A 8 -0.61 10.81 14.62
C SER A 8 0.38 10.28 13.56
N ALA A 9 1.26 11.15 13.07
CA ALA A 9 2.32 10.75 12.14
C ALA A 9 3.20 9.60 12.69
N ALA A 10 3.39 9.55 14.02
CA ALA A 10 4.14 8.49 14.68
C ALA A 10 3.43 7.12 14.58
N GLU A 11 2.10 7.11 14.69
CA GLU A 11 1.30 5.88 14.56
C GLU A 11 1.30 5.40 13.10
N GLY A 12 1.21 6.32 12.13
CA GLY A 12 1.41 6.03 10.70
C GLY A 12 2.72 5.29 10.41
N ILE A 13 3.84 5.84 10.92
CA ILE A 13 5.17 5.23 10.77
C ILE A 13 5.23 3.84 11.41
N LEU A 14 4.60 3.66 12.58
CA LEU A 14 4.58 2.37 13.26
C LEU A 14 3.83 1.30 12.45
N ALA A 15 2.74 1.63 11.74
CA ALA A 15 2.08 0.63 10.89
C ALA A 15 2.94 0.29 9.70
N GLU A 16 3.52 1.28 9.04
CA GLU A 16 4.34 1.03 7.86
C GLU A 16 5.48 0.06 8.24
N TYR A 17 6.06 0.25 9.42
CA TYR A 17 7.01 -0.69 9.99
C TYR A 17 6.41 -2.08 10.23
N GLN A 18 5.29 -2.19 10.95
CA GLN A 18 4.65 -3.47 11.28
C GLN A 18 4.15 -4.22 10.04
N ALA A 19 3.62 -3.51 9.06
CA ALA A 19 3.21 -4.03 7.77
C ALA A 19 4.42 -4.59 7.02
N GLY A 20 5.53 -3.85 7.02
CA GLY A 20 6.79 -4.32 6.44
C GLY A 20 7.29 -5.62 7.08
N GLU A 21 7.23 -5.76 8.40
CA GLU A 21 7.61 -7.00 9.08
C GLU A 21 6.64 -8.15 8.78
N MET A 22 5.31 -7.90 8.80
CA MET A 22 4.32 -8.88 8.37
C MET A 22 4.59 -9.41 6.96
N MET A 23 4.87 -8.50 6.01
CA MET A 23 5.16 -8.89 4.63
C MET A 23 6.41 -9.78 4.57
N ARG A 24 7.46 -9.47 5.35
CA ARG A 24 8.67 -10.31 5.46
C ARG A 24 8.36 -11.70 6.01
N GLU A 25 7.57 -11.79 7.08
CA GLU A 25 7.14 -13.06 7.67
C GLU A 25 6.34 -13.92 6.67
N LYS A 26 5.60 -13.28 5.75
CA LYS A 26 4.86 -13.93 4.65
C LYS A 26 5.72 -14.26 3.42
N GLY A 27 7.03 -14.09 3.50
CA GLY A 27 7.99 -14.43 2.44
C GLY A 27 8.15 -13.35 1.36
N TYR A 28 7.65 -12.14 1.58
CA TYR A 28 7.90 -11.01 0.68
C TYR A 28 9.22 -10.32 1.03
N THR A 29 9.96 -9.87 0.02
CA THR A 29 11.14 -9.03 0.21
C THR A 29 10.72 -7.56 0.14
N VAL A 30 10.73 -6.84 1.25
CA VAL A 30 10.46 -5.39 1.26
C VAL A 30 11.67 -4.65 0.70
N ILE A 31 11.52 -4.03 -0.47
CA ILE A 31 12.60 -3.34 -1.20
C ILE A 31 12.56 -1.82 -1.09
N ALA A 32 11.38 -1.24 -0.80
CA ALA A 32 11.25 0.18 -0.52
C ALA A 32 10.11 0.45 0.46
N ARG A 33 10.22 1.57 1.17
CA ARG A 33 9.22 2.09 2.11
C ARG A 33 9.09 3.60 1.92
N ASN A 34 7.90 4.15 2.08
CA ASN A 34 7.62 5.59 2.03
C ASN A 34 8.21 6.28 0.78
N VAL A 35 7.98 5.69 -0.40
CA VAL A 35 8.47 6.25 -1.66
C VAL A 35 7.57 7.41 -2.05
N ASN A 36 8.11 8.62 -2.11
CA ASN A 36 7.37 9.80 -2.52
C ASN A 36 7.90 10.37 -3.84
N TYR A 37 7.00 10.53 -4.80
CA TYR A 37 7.25 11.22 -6.06
C TYR A 37 6.46 12.54 -6.09
N PRO A 38 7.10 13.68 -5.81
CA PRO A 38 6.42 14.97 -5.72
C PRO A 38 5.56 15.27 -6.96
N GLY A 39 4.27 15.56 -6.73
CA GLY A 39 3.30 15.86 -7.79
C GLY A 39 2.76 14.64 -8.55
N VAL A 40 3.25 13.43 -8.26
CA VAL A 40 2.85 12.18 -8.92
C VAL A 40 2.04 11.31 -7.97
N GLY A 41 2.62 10.93 -6.84
CA GLY A 41 2.03 9.99 -5.90
C GLY A 41 3.05 9.45 -4.91
N GLU A 42 2.59 8.59 -4.01
CA GLU A 42 3.40 7.96 -2.97
C GLU A 42 3.11 6.45 -2.94
N LEU A 43 4.09 5.64 -2.54
CA LEU A 43 3.96 4.21 -2.30
C LEU A 43 4.39 3.93 -0.86
N ASP A 44 3.50 3.38 -0.03
CA ASP A 44 3.81 3.12 1.38
C ASP A 44 4.86 2.02 1.51
N LEU A 45 4.66 0.90 0.81
CA LEU A 45 5.61 -0.21 0.75
C LEU A 45 5.68 -0.78 -0.67
N VAL A 46 6.89 -1.18 -1.07
CA VAL A 46 7.13 -1.94 -2.30
C VAL A 46 7.85 -3.23 -1.95
N CYS A 47 7.28 -4.35 -2.40
CA CYS A 47 7.75 -5.69 -2.08
C CYS A 47 8.01 -6.51 -3.36
N LEU A 48 8.84 -7.54 -3.24
CA LEU A 48 9.06 -8.56 -4.26
C LEU A 48 8.66 -9.93 -3.74
N LYS A 49 8.01 -10.73 -4.59
CA LYS A 49 7.76 -12.16 -4.34
C LYS A 49 7.54 -12.89 -5.64
N ASP A 50 8.33 -13.93 -5.91
CA ASP A 50 8.12 -14.85 -7.03
C ASP A 50 7.92 -14.17 -8.42
N GLY A 51 8.67 -13.10 -8.71
CA GLY A 51 8.55 -12.34 -9.96
C GLY A 51 7.44 -11.27 -9.96
N LEU A 52 6.77 -11.05 -8.83
CA LEU A 52 5.79 -9.98 -8.63
C LEU A 52 6.42 -8.77 -7.96
N LEU A 53 6.10 -7.58 -8.49
CA LEU A 53 6.29 -6.30 -7.82
C LEU A 53 4.98 -5.94 -7.11
N VAL A 54 4.98 -6.01 -5.79
CA VAL A 54 3.78 -5.83 -4.97
C VAL A 54 3.80 -4.45 -4.33
N ILE A 55 2.88 -3.61 -4.75
CA ILE A 55 2.63 -2.28 -4.19
C ILE A 55 1.63 -2.44 -3.05
N VAL A 56 2.02 -2.11 -1.83
CA VAL A 56 1.17 -2.28 -0.65
C VAL A 56 0.81 -0.91 -0.09
N GLU A 57 -0.48 -0.59 -0.07
CA GLU A 57 -1.01 0.57 0.66
C GLU A 57 -1.30 0.15 2.11
N VAL A 58 -0.87 0.98 3.06
CA VAL A 58 -1.02 0.72 4.50
C VAL A 58 -2.15 1.60 5.04
N LYS A 59 -3.14 0.98 5.68
CA LYS A 59 -4.33 1.66 6.22
C LYS A 59 -4.53 1.38 7.69
N TYR A 60 -4.83 2.41 8.45
CA TYR A 60 -5.36 2.27 9.80
C TYR A 60 -6.87 2.49 9.83
N ARG A 61 -7.58 1.64 10.55
CA ARG A 61 -9.00 1.81 10.85
C ARG A 61 -9.19 1.98 12.36
N SER A 62 -9.86 3.06 12.75
CA SER A 62 -10.36 3.26 14.10
C SER A 62 -11.88 3.05 14.14
N GLY A 63 -12.35 2.18 15.03
CA GLY A 63 -13.78 1.96 15.33
C GLY A 63 -14.57 1.15 14.30
N ASP A 64 -15.89 1.07 14.49
CA ASP A 64 -16.87 0.35 13.67
C ASP A 64 -17.13 1.01 12.29
N VAL A 65 -16.12 1.63 11.67
CA VAL A 65 -16.25 2.15 10.31
C VAL A 65 -16.37 0.96 9.36
N ALA A 66 -17.61 0.62 9.05
CA ALA A 66 -17.97 -0.37 8.05
C ALA A 66 -17.53 0.11 6.65
N GLY A 67 -16.97 -0.81 5.89
CA GLY A 67 -16.57 -0.65 4.49
C GLY A 67 -15.50 -1.68 4.15
N ASP A 68 -15.43 -2.10 2.90
CA ASP A 68 -14.32 -2.95 2.45
C ASP A 68 -13.02 -2.13 2.50
N PRO A 69 -11.87 -2.65 2.97
CA PRO A 69 -10.57 -1.96 2.83
C PRO A 69 -10.31 -1.46 1.40
N ILE A 70 -10.88 -2.15 0.41
CA ILE A 70 -10.87 -1.80 -1.01
C ILE A 70 -11.71 -0.54 -1.30
N GLU A 71 -12.87 -0.37 -0.67
CA GLU A 71 -13.75 0.81 -0.86
C GLU A 71 -13.09 2.12 -0.43
N ALA A 72 -12.08 2.05 0.45
CA ALA A 72 -11.30 3.21 0.87
C ALA A 72 -10.29 3.68 -0.19
N VAL A 73 -9.95 2.84 -1.19
CA VAL A 73 -9.02 3.19 -2.27
C VAL A 73 -9.79 3.87 -3.41
N THR A 74 -9.99 5.17 -3.27
CA THR A 74 -10.72 5.96 -4.28
C THR A 74 -10.05 5.89 -5.66
N PRO A 75 -10.79 6.10 -6.78
CA PRO A 75 -10.21 6.13 -8.11
C PRO A 75 -9.06 7.14 -8.29
N SER A 76 -9.10 8.26 -7.55
CA SER A 76 -8.00 9.24 -7.56
C SER A 76 -6.73 8.68 -6.92
N LYS A 77 -6.85 7.93 -5.82
CA LYS A 77 -5.70 7.27 -5.15
C LYS A 77 -5.16 6.15 -6.04
N ILE A 78 -6.02 5.34 -6.68
CA ILE A 78 -5.58 4.31 -7.65
C ILE A 78 -4.71 4.93 -8.75
N LYS A 79 -5.15 6.03 -9.37
CA LYS A 79 -4.35 6.72 -10.40
C LYS A 79 -2.99 7.19 -9.90
N LYS A 80 -2.93 7.75 -8.69
CA LYS A 80 -1.65 8.18 -8.08
C LYS A 80 -0.72 7.01 -7.81
N LEU A 81 -1.26 5.91 -7.28
CA LEU A 81 -0.51 4.68 -7.02
C LEU A 81 0.03 4.07 -8.32
N CYS A 82 -0.79 4.01 -9.38
CA CYS A 82 -0.34 3.51 -10.69
C CYS A 82 0.79 4.36 -11.25
N ARG A 83 0.66 5.69 -11.26
CA ARG A 83 1.71 6.59 -11.75
C ARG A 83 2.99 6.53 -10.93
N ALA A 84 2.87 6.40 -9.61
CA ALA A 84 4.02 6.22 -8.74
C ALA A 84 4.69 4.85 -8.94
N ALA A 85 3.92 3.79 -9.17
CA ALA A 85 4.43 2.47 -9.50
C ALA A 85 5.13 2.45 -10.88
N GLU A 86 4.55 3.08 -11.91
CA GLU A 86 5.18 3.25 -13.23
C GLU A 86 6.56 3.91 -13.10
N LYS A 87 6.64 5.00 -12.33
CA LYS A 87 7.89 5.70 -12.08
C LYS A 87 8.91 4.85 -11.30
N PHE A 88 8.44 4.11 -10.29
CA PHE A 88 9.29 3.19 -9.53
C PHE A 88 9.86 2.09 -10.44
N ILE A 89 9.04 1.53 -11.33
CA ILE A 89 9.45 0.51 -12.31
C ILE A 89 10.50 1.08 -13.25
N GLU A 90 10.29 2.28 -13.78
CA GLU A 90 11.23 2.94 -14.69
C GLU A 90 12.59 3.19 -14.01
N GLU A 91 12.59 3.77 -12.81
CA GLU A 91 13.82 4.11 -12.09
C GLU A 91 14.62 2.88 -11.63
N ASN A 92 13.96 1.76 -11.37
CA ASN A 92 14.57 0.55 -10.81
C ASN A 92 14.62 -0.64 -11.78
N SER A 93 14.22 -0.44 -13.05
CA SER A 93 14.25 -1.46 -14.11
C SER A 93 13.43 -2.73 -13.83
N PHE A 94 12.26 -2.61 -13.20
CA PHE A 94 11.35 -3.74 -12.92
C PHE A 94 10.39 -4.07 -14.08
N TYR A 95 10.80 -3.85 -15.33
CA TYR A 95 9.91 -3.97 -16.51
C TYR A 95 9.38 -5.39 -16.76
N ASP A 96 10.10 -6.41 -16.30
CA ASP A 96 9.74 -7.82 -16.49
C ASP A 96 8.90 -8.40 -15.33
N TYR A 97 8.51 -7.56 -14.35
CA TYR A 97 7.73 -7.98 -13.18
C TYR A 97 6.25 -7.67 -13.39
N ASP A 98 5.38 -8.63 -13.06
CA ASP A 98 3.95 -8.37 -12.93
C ASP A 98 3.70 -7.50 -11.69
N VAL A 99 2.78 -6.54 -11.80
CA VAL A 99 2.46 -5.63 -10.71
C VAL A 99 1.16 -6.02 -10.04
N ARG A 100 1.17 -6.12 -8.71
CA ARG A 100 -0.02 -6.35 -7.90
C ARG A 100 -0.18 -5.24 -6.86
N PHE A 101 -1.42 -4.85 -6.61
CA PHE A 101 -1.75 -3.88 -5.56
C PHE A 101 -2.43 -4.59 -4.40
N ASP A 102 -1.77 -4.53 -3.25
CA ASP A 102 -2.23 -5.12 -1.99
C ASP A 102 -2.58 -4.02 -0.99
N VAL A 103 -3.34 -4.39 0.04
CA VAL A 103 -3.60 -3.52 1.20
C VAL A 103 -3.19 -4.25 2.47
N VAL A 104 -2.45 -3.57 3.34
CA VAL A 104 -2.32 -3.98 4.75
C VAL A 104 -3.17 -3.02 5.58
N SER A 105 -4.21 -3.56 6.21
CA SER A 105 -5.09 -2.79 7.08
C SER A 105 -4.89 -3.17 8.54
N PHE A 106 -4.89 -2.20 9.43
CA PHE A 106 -4.84 -2.40 10.88
C PHE A 106 -6.22 -2.12 11.44
N LYS A 107 -6.90 -3.16 11.91
CA LYS A 107 -8.20 -3.06 12.58
C LYS A 107 -7.99 -3.31 14.07
N ASP A 108 -8.25 -2.30 14.89
CA ASP A 108 -8.05 -2.36 16.35
C ASP A 108 -6.62 -2.82 16.74
N GLY A 109 -5.63 -2.43 15.94
CA GLY A 109 -4.22 -2.80 16.11
C GLY A 109 -3.85 -4.19 15.56
N VAL A 110 -4.79 -4.95 15.03
CA VAL A 110 -4.54 -6.25 14.39
C VAL A 110 -4.31 -6.02 12.89
N PRO A 111 -3.13 -6.38 12.36
CA PRO A 111 -2.86 -6.28 10.94
C PRO A 111 -3.54 -7.40 10.15
N GLU A 112 -4.13 -7.03 9.02
CA GLU A 112 -4.72 -7.91 8.01
C GLU A 112 -4.13 -7.51 6.65
N HIS A 113 -3.72 -8.50 5.86
CA HIS A 113 -3.14 -8.27 4.53
C HIS A 113 -4.05 -8.91 3.48
N ILE A 114 -4.43 -8.07 2.53
CA ILE A 114 -5.38 -8.35 1.46
C ILE A 114 -4.60 -8.28 0.16
N GLU A 115 -4.44 -9.43 -0.48
CA GLU A 115 -3.83 -9.55 -1.80
C GLU A 115 -4.85 -9.20 -2.89
N ASP A 116 -4.37 -8.70 -4.04
CA ASP A 116 -5.23 -8.34 -5.19
C ASP A 116 -6.36 -7.36 -4.79
N ALA A 117 -6.04 -6.41 -3.91
CA ALA A 117 -7.01 -5.50 -3.33
C ALA A 117 -7.72 -4.65 -4.40
N PHE A 118 -7.02 -4.29 -5.48
CA PHE A 118 -7.65 -3.63 -6.62
C PHE A 118 -6.78 -3.77 -7.88
N TYR A 119 -7.43 -3.58 -9.03
CA TYR A 119 -6.74 -3.53 -10.31
C TYR A 119 -6.17 -2.14 -10.58
N GLY A 120 -4.92 -2.11 -11.02
CA GLY A 120 -4.29 -0.89 -11.53
C GLY A 120 -4.99 -0.40 -12.81
N VAL A 121 -4.98 0.91 -13.02
CA VAL A 121 -5.41 1.54 -14.27
C VAL A 121 -4.18 2.21 -14.88
N TRP A 122 -3.61 1.57 -15.89
CA TRP A 122 -2.37 1.98 -16.56
C TRP A 122 -2.65 2.94 -17.72
N GLY A 123 -1.75 3.90 -17.96
CA GLY A 123 -1.78 4.74 -19.16
C GLY A 123 -2.90 5.80 -19.25
N VAL A 124 -3.35 6.36 -18.11
CA VAL A 124 -4.40 7.41 -18.03
C VAL A 124 -3.94 8.78 -17.56
#